data_AF-A0A2V8FND0-F1
#
_entry.id   AF-A0A2V8FND0-F1
#
_cell.length_a   1.000
_cell.length_b   1.000
_cell.length_c   1.000
_cell.angle_alpha   90.00
_cell.angle_beta   90.00
_cell.angle_gamma   90.00
#
_symmetry.space_group_name_H-M   'P 1'
#
loop_
_entity.id
_entity.type
_entity.pdbx_description
1 polymer ?
#
loop_
_entity_poly.entity_id
_entity_poly.type
_entity_poly.pdbx_seq_one_letter_code
_entity_poly.pdbx_strand_id
1 'polypeptide(L)' 'MFTPSHFLDLASRPAVTSALRRQTDAGTIRQLGRGLYDYPKLHTALGSLAPTPEALAKALAGRDRVRLQPS' A
#
# COMPACT_ATOMS: atom_id res chain seq x y z
N MET A 1 5.39 -2.63 -2.60
CA MET A 1 4.04 -2.71 -1.99
C MET A 1 3.98 -3.96 -1.12
N PHE A 2 3.13 -3.97 -0.10
CA PHE A 2 3.06 -5.07 0.88
C PHE A 2 1.64 -5.25 1.43
N THR A 3 1.41 -6.39 2.07
CA THR A 3 0.12 -6.74 2.70
C THR A 3 0.33 -7.08 4.18
N PRO A 4 -0.73 -7.03 5.03
CA PRO A 4 -0.62 -7.43 6.43
C PRO A 4 -0.08 -8.85 6.62
N SER A 5 -0.35 -9.75 5.67
CA SER A 5 0.11 -11.14 5.71
C SER A 5 1.63 -11.28 5.72
N HIS A 6 2.35 -10.29 5.18
CA HIS A 6 3.82 -10.29 5.16
C HIS A 6 4.45 -10.05 6.55
N PHE A 7 3.66 -9.79 7.59
CA PHE A 7 4.17 -9.48 8.94
C PHE A 7 3.58 -10.41 10.02
N LEU A 8 2.84 -11.44 9.63
CA LEU A 8 2.18 -12.36 10.59
C LEU A 8 3.16 -13.28 11.31
N ASP A 9 4.38 -13.39 10.79
CA ASP A 9 5.53 -14.03 11.43
C ASP A 9 6.16 -13.15 12.54
N LEU A 10 5.95 -11.84 12.49
CA LEU A 10 6.49 -10.88 13.48
C LEU A 10 5.55 -10.64 14.65
N ALA A 11 4.23 -10.64 14.41
CA ALA A 11 3.25 -10.34 15.43
C ALA A 11 1.86 -10.89 15.09
N SER A 12 0.98 -10.92 16.09
CA SER A 12 -0.42 -11.28 15.91
C SER A 12 -1.13 -10.32 14.93
N ARG A 13 -2.12 -10.84 14.21
CA ARG A 13 -2.92 -10.06 13.23
C ARG A 13 -3.47 -8.72 13.78
N PRO A 14 -4.04 -8.62 15.00
CA PRO A 14 -4.48 -7.33 15.53
C PRO A 14 -3.31 -6.37 15.81
N ALA A 15 -2.15 -6.88 16.27
CA ALA A 15 -0.97 -6.05 16.49
C ALA A 15 -0.42 -5.48 15.17
N VAL A 16 -0.31 -6.31 14.13
CA VAL A 16 0.06 -5.87 12.77
C VAL A 16 -0.91 -4.82 12.24
N THR A 17 -2.22 -5.05 12.41
CA THR A 17 -3.25 -4.11 11.93
C THR A 17 -3.16 -2.76 12.64
N SER A 18 -2.97 -2.76 13.97
CA SER A 18 -2.80 -1.53 14.75
C SER A 18 -1.53 -0.76 14.34
N ALA A 19 -0.41 -1.46 14.14
CA ALA A 19 0.83 -0.85 13.68
C ALA A 19 0.68 -0.23 12.27
N LEU A 20 0.08 -0.95 11.33
CA LEU A 20 -0.15 -0.45 9.97
C LEU A 20 -1.10 0.76 9.96
N ARG A 21 -2.13 0.76 10.81
CA ARG A 21 -3.03 1.91 10.97
C ARG A 21 -2.25 3.13 11.47
N ARG A 22 -1.45 2.98 12.53
CA ARG A 22 -0.64 4.08 13.06
C ARG A 22 0.34 4.65 12.03
N GLN A 23 1.01 3.79 11.25
CA GLN A 23 1.94 4.24 10.22
C GLN A 23 1.22 4.92 9.03
N THR A 24 -0.03 4.53 8.78
CA THR A 24 -0.89 5.18 7.78
C THR A 24 -1.35 6.55 8.27
N ASP A 25 -1.81 6.64 9.52
CA ASP A 25 -2.23 7.89 10.16
C ASP A 25 -1.04 8.88 10.26
N ALA A 26 0.18 8.39 10.46
CA ALA A 26 1.41 9.17 10.45
C ALA A 26 1.92 9.53 9.05
N GLY A 27 1.25 9.08 7.97
CA GLY A 27 1.65 9.34 6.58
C GLY A 27 2.94 8.65 6.12
N THR A 28 3.50 7.74 6.94
CA THR A 28 4.74 7.01 6.61
C THR A 28 4.50 5.96 5.53
N ILE A 29 3.31 5.35 5.55
CA ILE A 29 2.84 4.41 4.52
C ILE A 29 1.46 4.85 4.06
N ARG A 30 1.04 4.40 2.87
CA ARG A 30 -0.28 4.71 2.33
C ARG A 30 -1.00 3.41 2.01
N GLN A 31 -2.31 3.39 2.31
CA GLN A 31 -3.18 2.30 1.91
C GLN A 31 -3.75 2.57 0.51
N LEU A 32 -3.46 1.70 -0.44
CA LEU A 32 -3.91 1.81 -1.84
C LEU A 32 -5.23 1.09 -2.12
N GLY A 33 -5.63 0.16 -1.26
CA GLY A 33 -6.84 -0.65 -1.41
C GLY A 33 -6.98 -1.68 -0.28
N ARG A 34 -7.90 -2.64 -0.42
CA ARG A 34 -8.22 -3.68 0.59
C ARG A 34 -6.93 -4.39 1.10
N GLY A 35 -6.35 -3.90 2.20
CA GLY A 35 -5.11 -4.44 2.78
C GLY A 35 -3.86 -4.38 1.90
N LEU A 36 -3.78 -3.44 0.95
CA LEU A 36 -2.56 -3.21 0.15
C LEU A 36 -1.95 -1.86 0.53
N TYR A 37 -0.66 -1.87 0.83
CA TYR A 37 0.06 -0.71 1.30
C TYR A 37 1.32 -0.46 0.45
N ASP A 38 1.71 0.80 0.34
CA ASP A 38 2.97 1.23 -0.24
C ASP A 38 3.66 2.26 0.66
N TYR A 39 4.98 2.41 0.46
CA TYR A 39 5.69 3.58 0.95
C TYR A 39 5.52 4.67 -0.11
N PRO A 40 4.92 5.83 0.21
CA PRO A 40 4.79 6.91 -0.75
C PRO A 40 6.18 7.38 -1.15
N LYS A 41 6.48 7.32 -2.46
CA LYS A 41 7.71 7.93 -2.99
C LYS A 41 7.51 9.44 -3.00
N LEU A 42 8.19 10.15 -2.11
CA LEU A 42 8.19 11.60 -2.07
C LEU A 42 9.16 12.14 -3.12
N HIS A 43 8.66 13.00 -4.00
CA HIS A 43 9.49 13.78 -4.92
C HIS A 43 9.58 15.20 -4.43
N THR A 44 10.81 15.70 -4.32
CA THR A 44 11.17 16.96 -3.65
C THR A 44 10.42 18.18 -4.17
N ALA A 45 9.93 18.16 -5.42
CA ALA A 45 9.19 19.25 -6.05
C ALA A 45 7.66 19.06 -6.12
N LEU A 46 7.14 17.83 -5.96
CA LEU A 46 5.72 17.50 -6.24
C LEU A 46 4.96 16.89 -5.05
N GLY A 47 5.64 16.67 -3.92
CA GLY A 47 5.06 15.98 -2.77
C GLY A 47 4.98 14.47 -2.98
N SER A 48 3.99 13.79 -2.39
CA SER A 48 3.80 12.35 -2.55
C SER A 48 3.44 12.02 -4.00
N LEU A 49 4.36 11.39 -4.73
CA LEU A 49 4.08 10.99 -6.11
C LEU A 49 2.99 9.92 -6.12
N ALA A 50 2.06 10.07 -7.06
CA ALA A 50 1.22 8.97 -7.47
C ALA A 50 2.13 7.80 -7.92
N PRO A 51 1.79 6.55 -7.56
CA PRO A 51 2.57 5.40 -8.00
C PRO A 51 2.58 5.36 -9.53
N THR A 52 3.72 5.04 -10.13
CA THR A 52 3.81 4.99 -11.60
C THR A 52 2.88 3.89 -12.13
N PRO A 53 2.31 4.04 -13.34
CA PRO A 53 1.40 3.08 -13.93
C PRO A 53 1.94 1.64 -13.95
N GLU A 54 3.25 1.48 -14.09
CA GLU A 54 3.94 0.18 -14.12
C GLU A 54 3.97 -0.47 -12.73
N ALA A 55 4.19 0.32 -11.68
CA ALA A 55 4.14 -0.16 -10.30
C ALA A 55 2.72 -0.56 -9.90
N LEU A 56 1.72 0.18 -10.39
CA LEU A 56 0.31 -0.15 -10.23
C LEU A 56 -0.04 -1.45 -10.98
N ALA A 57 0.37 -1.57 -12.25
CA ALA A 57 0.16 -2.77 -13.07
C ALA A 57 0.81 -4.02 -12.45
N LYS A 58 2.03 -3.90 -11.90
CA LYS A 58 2.72 -5.02 -11.22
C LYS A 58 2.01 -5.44 -9.93
N ALA A 59 1.45 -4.50 -9.18
CA ALA A 59 0.69 -4.78 -7.97
C ALA A 59 -0.70 -5.39 -8.27
N LEU A 60 -1.33 -4.97 -9.37
CA LEU A 60 -2.58 -5.53 -9.88
C LEU A 60 -2.37 -6.92 -10.52
N ALA A 61 -1.25 -7.14 -11.22
CA ALA A 61 -0.92 -8.44 -11.81
C ALA A 61 -0.67 -9.53 -10.75
N GLY A 62 -0.21 -9.16 -9.55
CA GLY A 62 -0.14 -10.08 -8.40
C GLY A 62 -1.50 -10.29 -7.69
N ARG A 63 -2.54 -9.54 -8.07
CA ARG A 63 -3.89 -9.55 -7.50
C ARG A 63 -4.92 -9.56 -8.65
N ASP A 64 -4.92 -10.62 -9.46
CA ASP A 64 -5.88 -10.71 -10.54
C ASP A 64 -7.32 -10.48 -10.04
N ARG A 65 -8.05 -9.62 -10.76
CA ARG A 65 -9.43 -9.10 -10.53
C ARG A 65 -9.61 -7.91 -9.58
N VAL A 66 -9.19 -6.71 -9.98
CA VAL A 66 -10.09 -5.55 -9.86
C VAL A 66 -10.02 -4.73 -11.14
N ARG A 67 -11.18 -4.62 -11.81
CA ARG A 67 -11.37 -3.88 -13.05
C ARG A 67 -10.99 -2.41 -12.87
N LEU A 68 -10.12 -1.94 -13.75
CA LEU A 68 -9.98 -0.52 -14.06
C LEU A 68 -11.22 -0.12 -14.86
N GLN A 69 -12.04 0.76 -14.31
CA GLN A 69 -13.02 1.51 -15.09
C GLN A 69 -12.52 2.97 -15.14
N PRO A 70 -11.93 3.40 -16.26
CA PRO A 70 -11.56 4.80 -16.46
C PRO A 70 -12.82 5.61 -16.80
N SER A 71 -12.91 6.81 -16.23
CA SER A 71 -13.78 7.89 -16.71
C SER A 71 -12.91 8.96 -17.35
#